data_AF-A0A2V9AJ74-F1
#
_entry.id   AF-A0A2V9AJ74-F1
#
_cell.length_a   1.000
_cell.length_b   1.000
_cell.length_c   1.000
_cell.angle_alpha   90.00
_cell.angle_beta   90.00
_cell.angle_gamma   90.00
#
_symmetry.space_group_name_H-M   'P 1'
#
loop_
_entity.id
_entity.type
_entity.pdbx_description
1 polymer ?
#
loop_
_entity_poly.entity_id
_entity_poly.type
_entity_poly.pdbx_seq_one_letter_code
_entity_poly.pdbx_strand_id
1 'polypeptide(L)'
;MAQGRQSTTDAAAELARQLYDALMRERIVPRFVDSYVVENSRQALQVHAVMYRGLLALLQREALLALCVRALEIVCDEPRAQGRFKPRPMPRREAALFRKKFLASLVRQQGWAIGEALDFQRDLQTFEELIARVGPSRRSRKPFEAANHPFVDRCAFLLDSSFLEQARMAASKTLMDIEELAEQIVHPADSKENSIGIR
;
A
#
# COMPACT_ATOMS: atom_id res chain seq x y z
N MET A 1 -30.22 -10.94 15.39
CA MET A 1 -29.11 -11.19 14.43
C MET A 1 -28.35 -9.89 14.08
N ALA A 2 -27.74 -9.20 15.06
CA ALA A 2 -27.07 -7.90 14.84
C ALA A 2 -25.53 -7.94 15.00
N GLN A 3 -24.98 -8.91 15.73
CA GLN A 3 -23.55 -8.94 16.10
C GLN A 3 -22.57 -9.17 14.92
N GLY A 4 -22.98 -9.83 13.83
CA GLY A 4 -22.09 -10.06 12.68
C GLY A 4 -21.83 -8.84 11.77
N ARG A 5 -22.68 -7.81 11.83
CA ARG A 5 -22.50 -6.57 11.04
C ARG A 5 -21.68 -5.51 11.76
N GLN A 6 -21.72 -5.48 13.09
CA GLN A 6 -20.84 -4.61 13.90
C GLN A 6 -19.39 -5.03 13.74
N SER A 7 -19.08 -6.33 13.91
CA SER A 7 -17.70 -6.85 13.82
C SER A 7 -16.99 -6.56 12.49
N THR A 8 -17.71 -6.64 11.37
CA THR A 8 -17.16 -6.31 10.04
C THR A 8 -16.99 -4.80 9.81
N THR A 9 -17.80 -3.97 10.49
CA THR A 9 -17.64 -2.51 10.45
C THR A 9 -16.41 -2.09 11.22
N ASP A 10 -16.24 -2.67 12.40
CA ASP A 10 -15.09 -2.40 13.26
C ASP A 10 -13.81 -2.90 12.60
N ALA A 11 -13.82 -4.08 11.96
CA ALA A 11 -12.67 -4.61 11.23
C ALA A 11 -12.21 -3.72 10.06
N ALA A 12 -13.15 -3.18 9.27
CA ALA A 12 -12.80 -2.30 8.14
C ALA A 12 -12.24 -0.94 8.60
N ALA A 13 -12.80 -0.39 9.67
CA ALA A 13 -12.33 0.87 10.25
C ALA A 13 -10.96 0.71 10.93
N GLU A 14 -10.78 -0.41 11.63
CA GLU A 14 -9.53 -0.76 12.29
C GLU A 14 -8.41 -1.00 11.28
N LEU A 15 -8.68 -1.72 10.19
CA LEU A 15 -7.70 -1.91 9.12
C LEU A 15 -7.26 -0.57 8.51
N ALA A 16 -8.20 0.33 8.20
CA ALA A 16 -7.87 1.66 7.65
C ALA A 16 -6.94 2.44 8.59
N ARG A 17 -7.22 2.38 9.90
CA ARG A 17 -6.41 3.03 10.93
C ARG A 17 -5.02 2.44 11.00
N GLN A 18 -4.92 1.11 11.09
CA GLN A 18 -3.66 0.40 11.22
C GLN A 18 -2.74 0.64 10.01
N LEU A 19 -3.28 0.61 8.79
CA LEU A 19 -2.50 0.89 7.58
C LEU A 19 -1.90 2.28 7.61
N TYR A 20 -2.69 3.30 7.95
CA TYR A 20 -2.20 4.67 8.02
C TYR A 20 -1.16 4.87 9.13
N ASP A 21 -1.48 4.42 10.34
CA ASP A 21 -0.61 4.58 11.51
C ASP A 21 0.73 3.87 11.29
N ALA A 22 0.70 2.65 10.73
CA ALA A 22 1.90 1.88 10.43
C ALA A 22 2.74 2.56 9.33
N LEU A 23 2.11 3.04 8.25
CA LEU A 23 2.82 3.73 7.18
C LEU A 23 3.54 4.99 7.69
N MET A 24 2.92 5.73 8.61
CA MET A 24 3.56 6.88 9.27
C MET A 24 4.69 6.47 10.20
N ARG A 25 4.48 5.42 10.99
CA ARG A 25 5.45 4.93 11.98
C ARG A 25 6.72 4.37 11.33
N GLU A 26 6.59 3.57 10.29
CA GLU A 26 7.72 2.91 9.62
C GLU A 26 8.58 3.88 8.78
N ARG A 27 8.05 5.09 8.51
CA ARG A 27 8.71 6.16 7.75
C ARG A 27 9.27 5.66 6.41
N ILE A 28 8.53 4.78 5.73
CA ILE A 28 8.94 4.16 4.46
C ILE A 28 9.30 5.23 3.41
N VAL A 29 8.47 6.25 3.25
CA VAL A 29 8.65 7.27 2.20
C VAL A 29 9.86 8.17 2.45
N PRO A 30 10.09 8.74 3.65
CA PRO A 30 11.34 9.44 3.94
C PRO A 30 12.58 8.56 3.69
N ARG A 31 12.57 7.31 4.17
CA ARG A 31 13.70 6.38 3.99
C ARG A 31 13.97 6.09 2.51
N PHE A 32 12.92 5.91 1.72
CA PHE A 32 13.00 5.74 0.26
C PHE A 32 13.71 6.93 -0.40
N VAL A 33 13.27 8.15 -0.11
CA VAL A 33 13.86 9.35 -0.74
C VAL A 33 15.30 9.57 -0.26
N ASP A 34 15.56 9.39 1.03
CA ASP A 34 16.90 9.57 1.60
C ASP A 34 17.89 8.56 1.02
N SER A 35 17.49 7.29 0.92
CA SER A 35 18.32 6.24 0.31
C SER A 35 18.58 6.52 -1.17
N TYR A 36 17.55 6.94 -1.92
CA TYR A 36 17.71 7.29 -3.33
C TYR A 36 18.68 8.45 -3.55
N VAL A 37 18.56 9.50 -2.73
CA VAL A 37 19.40 10.69 -2.80
C VAL A 37 20.87 10.36 -2.55
N VAL A 38 21.15 9.52 -1.55
CA VAL A 38 22.51 9.06 -1.22
C VAL A 38 23.05 8.16 -2.33
N GLU A 39 22.29 7.14 -2.75
CA GLU A 39 22.71 6.17 -3.77
C GLU A 39 23.02 6.83 -5.12
N ASN A 40 22.28 7.89 -5.50
CA ASN A 40 22.36 8.50 -6.83
C ASN A 40 23.02 9.89 -6.82
N SER A 41 23.55 10.35 -5.69
CA SER A 41 24.14 11.69 -5.54
C SER A 41 23.19 12.83 -5.98
N ARG A 42 21.92 12.74 -5.56
CA ARG A 42 20.84 13.69 -5.93
C ARG A 42 20.47 14.62 -4.78
N GLN A 43 21.45 15.16 -4.06
CA GLN A 43 21.22 16.00 -2.87
C GLN A 43 20.35 17.23 -3.17
N ALA A 44 20.37 17.72 -4.41
CA ALA A 44 19.52 18.81 -4.88
C ALA A 44 18.03 18.61 -4.60
N LEU A 45 17.54 17.36 -4.56
CA LEU A 45 16.14 17.03 -4.26
C LEU A 45 15.72 17.42 -2.82
N GLN A 46 16.68 17.62 -1.91
CA GLN A 46 16.43 17.91 -0.49
C GLN A 46 16.76 19.35 -0.08
N VAL A 47 17.37 20.14 -0.97
CA VAL A 47 17.87 21.49 -0.64
C VAL A 47 16.75 22.46 -0.28
N HIS A 48 15.60 22.35 -0.95
CA HIS A 48 14.46 23.23 -0.73
C HIS A 48 13.42 22.56 0.19
N ALA A 49 13.47 22.87 1.48
CA ALA A 49 12.64 22.22 2.51
C ALA A 49 11.12 22.22 2.19
N VAL A 50 10.59 23.29 1.60
CA VAL A 50 9.15 23.37 1.21
C VAL A 50 8.84 22.41 0.07
N MET A 51 9.67 22.39 -0.97
CA MET A 51 9.49 21.49 -2.12
C MET A 51 9.69 20.03 -1.72
N TYR A 52 10.67 19.76 -0.86
CA TYR A 52 10.92 18.43 -0.33
C TYR A 52 9.73 17.92 0.51
N ARG A 53 9.16 18.76 1.39
CA ARG A 53 7.92 18.42 2.12
C ARG A 53 6.75 18.14 1.17
N GLY A 54 6.59 18.95 0.13
CA GLY A 54 5.59 18.73 -0.91
C GLY A 54 5.78 17.40 -1.64
N LEU A 55 7.02 17.09 -2.03
CA LEU A 55 7.38 15.82 -2.65
C LEU A 55 7.07 14.64 -1.73
N LEU A 56 7.47 14.71 -0.45
CA LEU A 56 7.15 13.67 0.53
C LEU A 56 5.64 13.47 0.66
N ALA A 57 4.84 14.53 0.71
CA ALA A 57 3.38 14.42 0.78
C ALA A 57 2.78 13.73 -0.46
N LEU A 58 3.30 14.02 -1.66
CA LEU A 58 2.88 13.35 -2.89
C LEU A 58 3.23 11.86 -2.86
N LEU A 59 4.49 11.51 -2.56
CA LEU A 59 4.94 10.12 -2.47
C LEU A 59 4.23 9.35 -1.34
N GLN A 60 3.91 10.02 -0.24
CA GLN A 60 3.14 9.47 0.87
C GLN A 60 1.74 9.06 0.46
N ARG A 61 1.09 9.86 -0.39
CA ARG A 61 -0.21 9.53 -0.95
C ARG A 61 -0.14 8.33 -1.89
N GLU A 62 0.89 8.27 -2.74
CA GLU A 62 1.12 7.11 -3.62
C GLU A 62 1.38 5.82 -2.82
N ALA A 63 2.16 5.90 -1.74
CA ALA A 63 2.41 4.78 -0.85
C ALA A 63 1.14 4.30 -0.15
N LEU A 64 0.29 5.23 0.30
CA LEU A 64 -1.00 4.89 0.89
C LEU A 64 -1.93 4.21 -0.12
N LEU A 65 -1.93 4.63 -1.39
CA LEU A 65 -2.70 3.96 -2.45
C LEU A 65 -2.23 2.52 -2.64
N ALA A 66 -0.92 2.32 -2.83
CA ALA A 66 -0.35 0.98 -3.00
C ALA A 66 -0.64 0.05 -1.81
N LEU A 67 -0.46 0.57 -0.59
CA LEU A 67 -0.74 -0.13 0.65
C LEU A 67 -2.22 -0.52 0.77
N CYS A 68 -3.14 0.40 0.47
CA CYS A 68 -4.57 0.14 0.51
C CYS A 68 -4.99 -0.94 -0.50
N VAL A 69 -4.47 -0.88 -1.74
CA VAL A 69 -4.80 -1.88 -2.76
C VAL A 69 -4.32 -3.27 -2.34
N ARG A 70 -3.05 -3.40 -1.91
CA ARG A 70 -2.53 -4.70 -1.47
C ARG A 70 -3.30 -5.24 -0.26
N ALA A 71 -3.60 -4.40 0.73
CA ALA A 71 -4.37 -4.84 1.89
C ALA A 71 -5.80 -5.27 1.52
N LEU A 72 -6.46 -4.55 0.61
CA LEU A 72 -7.81 -4.93 0.14
C LEU A 72 -7.79 -6.21 -0.67
N GLU A 73 -6.76 -6.44 -1.49
CA GLU A 73 -6.55 -7.68 -2.23
C GLU A 73 -6.42 -8.88 -1.27
N ILE A 74 -5.55 -8.77 -0.24
CA ILE A 74 -5.35 -9.82 0.76
C ILE A 74 -6.65 -10.09 1.54
N VAL A 75 -7.39 -9.05 1.91
CA VAL A 75 -8.61 -9.21 2.73
C VAL A 75 -9.81 -9.72 1.93
N CYS A 76 -9.99 -9.25 0.70
CA CYS A 76 -11.18 -9.52 -0.10
C CYS A 76 -11.00 -10.72 -1.04
N ASP A 77 -9.83 -10.82 -1.67
CA ASP A 77 -9.62 -11.69 -2.83
C ASP A 77 -8.74 -12.90 -2.51
N GLU A 78 -7.87 -12.82 -1.50
CA GLU A 78 -7.07 -13.97 -1.10
C GLU A 78 -7.92 -15.01 -0.33
N PRO A 79 -7.77 -16.32 -0.65
CA PRO A 79 -8.53 -17.37 0.01
C PRO A 79 -8.15 -17.48 1.49
N ARG A 80 -9.06 -17.11 2.41
CA ARG A 80 -8.85 -17.31 3.85
C ARG A 80 -9.17 -18.74 4.26
N ALA A 81 -8.25 -19.40 4.97
CA ALA A 81 -8.52 -20.67 5.63
C ALA A 81 -9.41 -20.44 6.86
N GLN A 82 -10.73 -20.45 6.66
CA GLN A 82 -11.69 -20.45 7.76
C GLN A 82 -11.94 -21.88 8.24
N GLY A 83 -11.11 -22.36 9.17
CA GLY A 83 -11.26 -23.68 9.80
C GLY A 83 -10.97 -24.86 8.86
N ARG A 84 -11.73 -25.96 8.99
CA ARG A 84 -11.53 -27.21 8.23
C ARG A 84 -12.01 -27.15 6.77
N PHE A 85 -12.51 -26.01 6.29
CA PHE A 85 -13.07 -25.88 4.95
C PHE A 85 -12.07 -25.29 3.94
N LYS A 86 -12.24 -25.64 2.66
CA LYS A 86 -11.42 -25.11 1.56
C LYS A 86 -11.44 -23.58 1.60
N PRO A 87 -10.27 -22.92 1.51
CA PRO A 87 -10.19 -21.48 1.61
C PRO A 87 -10.94 -20.84 0.43
N ARG A 88 -11.74 -19.81 0.72
CA ARG A 88 -12.54 -19.10 -0.30
C ARG A 88 -12.37 -17.59 -0.13
N PRO A 89 -12.33 -16.84 -1.25
CA PRO A 89 -12.36 -15.39 -1.20
C PRO A 89 -13.67 -14.89 -0.61
N MET A 90 -13.66 -13.64 -0.14
CA MET A 90 -14.85 -13.01 0.41
C MET A 90 -15.96 -12.94 -0.67
N PRO A 91 -17.23 -13.20 -0.33
CA PRO A 91 -18.32 -13.02 -1.28
C PRO A 91 -18.35 -11.59 -1.82
N ARG A 92 -18.51 -11.41 -3.14
CA ARG A 92 -18.45 -10.09 -3.81
C ARG A 92 -19.27 -8.99 -3.13
N ARG A 93 -20.47 -9.32 -2.64
CA ARG A 93 -21.35 -8.36 -1.95
C ARG A 93 -20.78 -7.92 -0.60
N GLU A 94 -20.14 -8.85 0.12
CA GLU A 94 -19.49 -8.57 1.39
C GLU A 94 -18.20 -7.76 1.17
N ALA A 95 -17.41 -8.10 0.16
CA ALA A 95 -16.22 -7.34 -0.24
C ALA A 95 -16.56 -5.88 -0.60
N ALA A 96 -17.63 -5.66 -1.38
CA ALA A 96 -18.09 -4.32 -1.72
C ALA A 96 -18.52 -3.51 -0.48
N LEU A 97 -19.21 -4.15 0.49
CA LEU A 97 -19.59 -3.50 1.74
C LEU A 97 -18.38 -3.21 2.63
N PHE A 98 -17.43 -4.14 2.72
CA PHE A 98 -16.18 -3.96 3.46
C PHE A 98 -15.39 -2.78 2.91
N ARG A 99 -15.16 -2.76 1.59
CA ARG A 99 -14.47 -1.67 0.90
C ARG A 99 -15.13 -0.31 1.12
N LYS A 100 -16.47 -0.24 1.01
CA LYS A 100 -17.20 1.01 1.27
C LYS A 100 -16.98 1.52 2.70
N LYS A 101 -17.01 0.63 3.69
CA LYS A 101 -16.78 0.98 5.10
C LYS A 101 -15.32 1.36 5.37
N PHE A 102 -14.38 0.65 4.76
CA PHE A 102 -12.95 0.94 4.80
C PHE A 102 -12.68 2.36 4.30
N LEU A 103 -13.12 2.68 3.09
CA LEU A 103 -12.93 4.01 2.49
C LEU A 103 -13.60 5.12 3.30
N ALA A 104 -14.83 4.89 3.78
CA ALA A 104 -15.50 5.86 4.63
C ALA A 104 -14.75 6.11 5.95
N SER A 105 -14.08 5.09 6.49
CA SER A 105 -13.28 5.22 7.71
C SER A 105 -11.96 5.92 7.45
N LEU A 106 -11.30 5.60 6.34
CA LEU A 106 -10.07 6.26 5.91
C LEU A 106 -10.31 7.77 5.70
N VAL A 107 -11.35 8.15 4.95
CA VAL A 107 -11.71 9.57 4.73
C VAL A 107 -11.93 10.31 6.05
N ARG A 108 -12.67 9.70 7.00
CA ARG A 108 -12.90 10.31 8.32
C ARG A 108 -11.61 10.48 9.13
N GLN A 109 -10.71 9.51 9.08
CA GLN A 109 -9.43 9.55 9.79
C GLN A 109 -8.49 10.60 9.20
N GLN A 110 -8.48 10.74 7.88
CA GLN A 110 -7.63 11.73 7.20
C GLN A 110 -8.16 13.16 7.28
N GLY A 111 -9.45 13.34 7.60
CA GLY A 111 -10.07 14.66 7.59
C GLY A 111 -10.15 15.29 6.18
N TRP A 112 -10.11 14.48 5.14
CA TRP A 112 -10.11 14.93 3.75
C TRP A 112 -11.38 15.69 3.38
N ALA A 113 -11.21 16.72 2.55
CA ALA A 113 -12.33 17.35 1.87
C ALA A 113 -12.99 16.36 0.88
N ILE A 114 -14.24 16.64 0.50
CA ILE A 114 -15.01 15.78 -0.43
C ILE A 114 -14.24 15.58 -1.75
N GLY A 115 -13.61 16.64 -2.28
CA GLY A 115 -12.81 16.56 -3.50
C GLY A 115 -11.62 15.61 -3.36
N GLU A 116 -10.83 15.75 -2.29
CA GLU A 116 -9.66 14.91 -2.01
C GLU A 116 -10.05 13.44 -1.80
N ALA A 117 -11.17 13.19 -1.12
CA ALA A 117 -11.70 11.85 -0.93
C ALA A 117 -12.11 11.20 -2.26
N LEU A 118 -12.76 11.95 -3.15
CA LEU A 118 -13.15 11.45 -4.48
C LEU A 118 -11.92 11.20 -5.37
N ASP A 119 -10.93 12.11 -5.34
CA ASP A 119 -9.68 11.93 -6.07
C ASP A 119 -8.92 10.70 -5.58
N PHE A 120 -8.85 10.47 -4.28
CA PHE A 120 -8.23 9.26 -3.71
C PHE A 120 -8.98 7.99 -4.14
N GLN A 121 -10.31 7.99 -4.10
CA GLN A 121 -11.11 6.83 -4.53
C GLN A 121 -10.90 6.52 -6.02
N ARG A 122 -10.87 7.54 -6.88
CA ARG A 122 -10.60 7.38 -8.31
C ARG A 122 -9.20 6.82 -8.56
N ASP A 123 -8.19 7.34 -7.87
CA ASP A 123 -6.82 6.87 -8.01
C ASP A 123 -6.67 5.43 -7.51
N LEU A 124 -7.33 5.08 -6.40
CA LEU A 124 -7.34 3.71 -5.88
C LEU A 124 -7.95 2.74 -6.89
N GLN A 125 -9.09 3.10 -7.48
CA GLN A 125 -9.70 2.30 -8.55
C GLN A 125 -8.76 2.17 -9.76
N THR A 126 -8.08 3.25 -10.14
CA THR A 126 -7.13 3.24 -11.25
C THR A 126 -5.96 2.29 -10.97
N PHE A 127 -5.42 2.28 -9.75
CA PHE A 127 -4.37 1.34 -9.34
C PHE A 127 -4.84 -0.11 -9.48
N GLU A 128 -6.02 -0.44 -8.95
CA GLU A 128 -6.59 -1.79 -9.04
C GLU A 128 -6.78 -2.24 -10.49
N GLU A 129 -7.31 -1.37 -11.34
CA GLU A 129 -7.51 -1.67 -12.77
C GLU A 129 -6.18 -1.92 -13.49
N LEU A 130 -5.15 -1.10 -13.20
CA LEU A 130 -3.84 -1.27 -13.80
C LEU A 130 -3.16 -2.57 -13.34
N ILE A 131 -3.22 -2.87 -12.05
CA ILE A 131 -2.68 -4.12 -11.49
C ILE A 131 -3.39 -5.34 -12.09
N ALA A 132 -4.73 -5.30 -12.18
CA ALA A 132 -5.52 -6.38 -12.78
C ALA A 132 -5.16 -6.62 -14.26
N ARG A 133 -4.79 -5.57 -15.01
CA ARG A 133 -4.38 -5.68 -16.43
C ARG A 133 -3.01 -6.34 -16.61
N VAL A 134 -2.09 -6.18 -15.66
CA VAL A 134 -0.75 -6.80 -15.72
C VAL A 134 -0.85 -8.34 -15.60
N GLY A 135 -1.91 -8.85 -14.96
CA GLY A 135 -2.20 -10.28 -14.82
C GLY A 135 -1.19 -11.04 -13.94
N PRO A 136 -1.43 -12.34 -13.64
CA PRO A 136 -0.55 -13.15 -12.80
C PRO A 136 0.76 -13.57 -13.51
N SER A 137 1.17 -12.84 -14.55
CA SER A 137 2.44 -13.06 -15.25
C SER A 137 3.60 -12.58 -14.37
N ARG A 138 3.76 -13.25 -13.22
CA ARG A 138 4.98 -13.29 -12.41
C ARG A 138 6.03 -14.05 -13.21
N ARG A 139 6.39 -13.59 -14.42
CA ARG A 139 7.65 -14.01 -15.03
C ARG A 139 8.71 -13.70 -13.99
N SER A 140 9.45 -14.72 -13.57
CA SER A 140 10.55 -14.63 -12.59
C SER A 140 11.34 -13.35 -12.87
N ARG A 141 11.09 -12.32 -12.05
CA ARG A 141 11.63 -10.98 -12.27
C ARG A 141 13.15 -11.07 -12.19
N LYS A 142 13.85 -10.42 -13.11
CA LYS A 142 15.30 -10.29 -12.99
C LYS A 142 15.62 -9.38 -11.79
N PRO A 143 16.68 -9.63 -11.01
CA PRO A 143 17.03 -8.80 -9.86
C PRO A 143 17.23 -7.30 -10.20
N PHE A 144 17.53 -7.01 -11.46
CA PHE A 144 17.87 -5.69 -11.97
C PHE A 144 16.72 -4.98 -12.70
N GLU A 145 15.50 -5.51 -12.66
CA GLU A 145 14.35 -4.94 -13.36
C GLU A 145 13.30 -4.45 -12.37
N ALA A 146 12.86 -3.19 -12.52
CA ALA A 146 11.84 -2.60 -11.67
C ALA A 146 10.49 -3.31 -11.85
N ALA A 147 9.69 -3.39 -10.80
CA ALA A 147 8.36 -4.00 -10.88
C ALA A 147 7.45 -3.21 -11.84
N ASN A 148 6.67 -3.94 -12.64
CA ASN A 148 5.63 -3.36 -13.48
C ASN A 148 4.39 -3.08 -12.61
N HIS A 149 4.41 -1.95 -11.91
CA HIS A 149 3.40 -1.59 -10.92
C HIS A 149 3.14 -0.07 -10.92
N PRO A 150 1.87 0.41 -10.81
CA PRO A 150 1.53 1.83 -10.90
C PRO A 150 2.29 2.72 -9.89
N PHE A 151 2.49 2.23 -8.66
CA PHE A 151 3.30 2.90 -7.65
C PHE A 151 4.72 3.19 -8.15
N VAL A 152 5.36 2.23 -8.82
CA VAL A 152 6.75 2.34 -9.27
C VAL A 152 6.87 3.42 -10.33
N ASP A 153 5.99 3.40 -11.33
CA ASP A 153 6.05 4.34 -12.43
C ASP A 153 5.67 5.76 -11.99
N ARG A 154 4.64 5.92 -11.14
CA ARG A 154 4.23 7.24 -10.61
C ARG A 154 5.27 7.81 -9.65
N CYS A 155 5.80 7.01 -8.73
CA CYS A 155 6.84 7.47 -7.81
C CYS A 155 8.14 7.82 -8.54
N ALA A 156 8.53 7.07 -9.56
CA ALA A 156 9.71 7.39 -10.35
C ALA A 156 9.57 8.75 -11.04
N PHE A 157 8.40 9.02 -11.64
CA PHE A 157 8.13 10.29 -12.29
C PHE A 157 8.09 11.47 -11.29
N LEU A 158 7.47 11.28 -10.13
CA LEU A 158 7.40 12.30 -9.06
C LEU A 158 8.76 12.58 -8.43
N LEU A 159 9.57 11.54 -8.21
CA LEU A 159 10.85 11.64 -7.54
C LEU A 159 11.92 12.25 -8.45
N ASP A 160 12.08 11.69 -9.65
CA ASP A 160 13.17 12.10 -10.54
C ASP A 160 12.92 11.70 -12.00
N SER A 161 12.25 12.58 -12.75
CA SER A 161 11.99 12.37 -14.18
C SER A 161 13.25 12.37 -15.05
N SER A 162 14.39 12.85 -14.55
CA SER A 162 15.66 12.83 -15.29
C SER A 162 16.40 11.50 -15.13
N PHE A 163 16.14 10.76 -14.04
CA PHE A 163 16.79 9.50 -13.68
C PHE A 163 15.74 8.40 -13.44
N LEU A 164 14.88 8.20 -14.45
CA LEU A 164 13.71 7.34 -14.33
C LEU A 164 14.05 5.90 -13.95
N GLU A 165 15.05 5.27 -14.56
CA GLU A 165 15.30 3.85 -14.29
C GLU A 165 15.78 3.63 -12.85
N GLN A 166 16.66 4.49 -12.35
CA GLN A 166 17.12 4.44 -10.96
C GLN A 166 15.97 4.73 -9.99
N ALA A 167 15.11 5.70 -10.33
CA ALA A 167 13.95 6.05 -9.52
C ALA A 167 12.92 4.89 -9.50
N ARG A 168 12.73 4.20 -10.62
CA ARG A 168 11.90 2.98 -10.73
C ARG A 168 12.48 1.85 -9.92
N MET A 169 13.80 1.64 -9.96
CA MET A 169 14.47 0.61 -9.14
C MET A 169 14.31 0.88 -7.64
N ALA A 170 14.52 2.12 -7.20
CA ALA A 170 14.33 2.49 -5.80
C ALA A 170 12.86 2.41 -5.36
N ALA A 171 11.92 2.85 -6.20
CA ALA A 171 10.49 2.71 -5.95
C ALA A 171 10.08 1.24 -5.92
N SER A 172 10.69 0.37 -6.73
CA SER A 172 10.44 -1.07 -6.71
C SER A 172 10.91 -1.74 -5.42
N LYS A 173 12.05 -1.32 -4.84
CA LYS A 173 12.46 -1.79 -3.50
C LYS A 173 11.46 -1.35 -2.44
N THR A 174 11.06 -0.08 -2.50
CA THR A 174 10.09 0.51 -1.56
C THR A 174 8.71 -0.15 -1.66
N LEU A 175 8.30 -0.56 -2.87
CA LEU A 175 7.05 -1.30 -3.06
C LEU A 175 7.07 -2.62 -2.28
N MET A 176 8.20 -3.33 -2.25
CA MET A 176 8.34 -4.57 -1.49
C MET A 176 8.13 -4.31 0.02
N ASP A 177 8.71 -3.23 0.55
CA ASP A 177 8.51 -2.83 1.96
C ASP A 177 7.03 -2.50 2.24
N ILE A 178 6.33 -1.87 1.28
CA ILE A 178 4.90 -1.54 1.41
C ILE A 178 4.04 -2.82 1.36
N GLU A 179 4.34 -3.74 0.45
CA GLU A 179 3.64 -5.02 0.34
C GLU A 179 3.83 -5.86 1.60
N GLU A 180 5.06 -5.94 2.10
CA GLU A 180 5.38 -6.62 3.36
C GLU A 180 4.63 -6.00 4.54
N LEU A 181 4.59 -4.65 4.61
CA LEU A 181 3.83 -3.96 5.64
C LEU A 181 2.33 -4.30 5.58
N ALA A 182 1.76 -4.39 4.37
CA ALA A 182 0.37 -4.80 4.19
C ALA A 182 0.11 -6.21 4.75
N GLU A 183 0.99 -7.15 4.45
CA GLU A 183 0.91 -8.53 4.91
C GLU A 183 1.01 -8.62 6.44
N GLN A 184 1.97 -7.93 7.05
CA GLN A 184 2.13 -7.89 8.51
C GLN A 184 0.90 -7.34 9.24
N ILE A 185 0.21 -6.35 8.65
CA ILE A 185 -0.99 -5.73 9.24
C ILE A 185 -2.21 -6.63 9.09
N VAL A 186 -2.38 -7.29 7.93
CA VAL A 186 -3.52 -8.18 7.69
C VAL A 186 -3.35 -9.54 8.40
N HIS A 187 -2.12 -10.02 8.53
CA HIS A 187 -1.74 -11.30 9.14
C HIS A 187 -0.78 -11.12 10.33
N PRO A 188 -1.21 -10.46 11.44
CA PRO A 188 -0.33 -10.18 12.57
C PRO A 188 0.11 -11.43 13.37
N ALA A 189 -0.53 -12.59 13.13
CA ALA A 189 -0.25 -13.84 13.82
C ALA A 189 0.96 -14.60 13.23
N ASP A 190 1.18 -14.49 11.92
CA ASP A 190 2.24 -15.24 11.22
C ASP A 190 3.63 -14.61 11.47
N SER A 191 3.69 -13.33 11.86
CA SER A 191 4.95 -12.65 12.18
C SER A 191 5.57 -13.07 13.52
N LYS A 192 4.81 -13.70 14.43
CA LYS A 192 5.30 -14.09 15.76
C LYS A 192 5.96 -15.47 15.80
N GLU A 193 5.60 -16.39 14.90
CA GLU A 193 6.17 -17.75 14.89
C GLU A 193 7.64 -17.79 14.46
N ASN A 194 8.12 -16.81 13.67
CA ASN A 194 9.52 -16.77 13.24
C ASN A 194 10.51 -16.27 14.30
N SER A 195 10.03 -15.88 15.50
CA SER A 195 10.86 -15.36 16.59
C SER A 195 11.11 -16.37 17.73
N ILE A 196 10.50 -17.55 17.69
CA ILE A 196 10.55 -18.54 18.78
C ILE A 196 11.43 -19.76 18.43
N GLY A 197 11.94 -19.83 17.20
CA GLY A 197 12.73 -20.95 16.67
C GLY A 197 14.24 -20.82 16.76
N ILE A 198 14.81 -20.26 17.83
CA ILE A 198 16.23 -20.48 18.19
C ILE A 198 16.30 -20.69 19.71
N ARG A 199 16.31 -21.96 20.11
CA ARG A 199 16.84 -22.43 21.39
C ARG A 199 17.83 -23.55 21.12
#